data_AF-A0A2V7G122-F1
#
_entry.id   AF-A0A2V7G122-F1
#
_cell.length_a   1.000
_cell.length_b   1.000
_cell.length_c   1.000
_cell.angle_alpha   90.00
_cell.angle_beta   90.00
_cell.angle_gamma   90.00
#
_symmetry.space_group_name_H-M   'P 1'
#
loop_
_entity.id
_entity.type
_entity.pdbx_description
1 polymer ?
#
loop_
_entity_poly.entity_id
_entity_poly.type
_entity_poly.pdbx_seq_one_letter_code
_entity_poly.pdbx_strand_id
1 'polypeptide(L)'
;MWVAKAGMIPFFIVHYGMFTTVHGVFVLTLFGGMHERGFPGPTEFLHAVQGAGIWPAALALAASHGVSFAFNYIGAGEYRTAELAKLMTRPYGRVMVLHVVILGGGVLVQALGSPVFALALLVVLKTGLDLVAHAREHAAASAGGPTPSYPRTTDPAG
;
A
#
# COMPACT_ATOMS: atom_id res chain seq x y z
N MET A 1 -19.48 -17.07 16.19
CA MET A 1 -18.55 -16.53 15.15
C MET A 1 -19.04 -15.24 14.49
N TRP A 2 -20.33 -15.06 14.18
CA TRP A 2 -20.87 -13.83 13.54
C TRP A 2 -20.82 -12.56 14.42
N VAL A 3 -21.08 -12.68 15.73
CA VAL A 3 -21.05 -11.55 16.68
C VAL A 3 -19.66 -10.93 16.79
N ALA A 4 -18.60 -11.74 16.83
CA ALA A 4 -17.22 -11.25 16.83
C ALA A 4 -16.88 -10.48 15.54
N LYS A 5 -17.38 -10.93 14.37
CA LYS A 5 -17.20 -10.19 13.11
C LYS A 5 -17.93 -8.85 13.12
N ALA A 6 -19.15 -8.81 13.68
CA ALA A 6 -19.97 -7.61 13.76
C ALA A 6 -19.35 -6.50 14.63
N GLY A 7 -18.54 -6.84 15.65
CA GLY A 7 -17.78 -5.86 16.43
C GLY A 7 -16.42 -5.51 15.82
N MET A 8 -15.69 -6.52 15.34
CA MET A 8 -14.31 -6.33 14.85
C MET A 8 -14.25 -5.50 13.57
N ILE A 9 -15.15 -5.72 12.62
CA ILE A 9 -15.16 -4.99 11.33
C ILE A 9 -15.30 -3.47 11.52
N PRO A 10 -16.34 -2.95 12.23
CA PRO A 10 -16.45 -1.51 12.43
C PRO A 10 -15.33 -0.95 13.31
N PHE A 11 -14.88 -1.70 14.34
CA PHE A 11 -13.72 -1.30 15.13
C PHE A 11 -12.49 -1.09 14.25
N PHE A 12 -12.21 -2.03 13.35
CA PHE A 12 -11.08 -1.93 12.43
C PHE A 12 -11.24 -0.75 11.47
N ILE A 13 -12.42 -0.54 10.88
CA ILE A 13 -12.67 0.61 10.00
C ILE A 13 -12.39 1.93 10.72
N VAL A 14 -12.91 2.10 11.94
CA VAL A 14 -12.74 3.33 12.72
C VAL A 14 -11.29 3.48 13.18
N HIS A 15 -10.69 2.44 13.76
CA HIS A 15 -9.34 2.50 14.31
C HIS A 15 -8.28 2.69 13.21
N TYR A 16 -8.37 1.92 12.13
CA TYR A 16 -7.49 2.06 10.97
C TYR A 16 -7.69 3.39 10.26
N GLY A 17 -8.94 3.85 10.14
CA GLY A 17 -9.28 5.16 9.62
C GLY A 17 -8.64 6.28 10.43
N MET A 18 -8.77 6.24 11.76
CA MET A 18 -8.14 7.21 12.67
C MET A 18 -6.62 7.23 12.49
N PHE A 19 -5.97 6.07 12.40
CA PHE A 19 -4.52 6.00 12.21
C PHE A 19 -4.07 6.59 10.87
N THR A 20 -4.84 6.35 9.81
CA THR A 20 -4.58 6.92 8.47
C THR A 20 -4.78 8.44 8.47
N THR A 21 -5.79 8.94 9.19
CA THR A 21 -6.01 10.38 9.36
C THR A 21 -4.85 11.03 10.09
N VAL A 22 -4.43 10.48 11.24
CA VAL A 22 -3.26 10.97 12.00
C VAL A 22 -2.00 10.98 11.14
N HIS A 23 -1.79 9.93 10.35
CA HIS A 23 -0.71 9.87 9.38
C HIS A 23 -0.75 11.03 8.37
N GLY A 24 -1.91 11.29 7.76
CA GLY A 24 -2.11 12.40 6.84
C GLY A 24 -1.82 13.75 7.48
N VAL A 25 -2.19 13.94 8.75
CA VAL A 25 -1.84 15.13 9.53
C VAL A 25 -0.32 15.28 9.66
N PHE A 26 0.42 14.19 9.94
CA PHE A 26 1.90 14.25 9.96
C PHE A 26 2.50 14.66 8.63
N VAL A 27 1.97 14.15 7.50
CA VAL A 27 2.42 14.57 6.16
C VAL A 27 2.23 16.07 5.98
N LEU A 28 1.03 16.57 6.25
CA LEU A 28 0.68 17.97 5.99
C LEU A 28 1.39 18.94 6.95
N THR A 29 1.62 18.53 8.19
CA THR A 29 2.42 19.31 9.16
C THR A 29 3.89 19.37 8.79
N LEU A 30 4.51 18.25 8.41
CA LEU A 30 5.94 18.20 8.11
C LEU A 30 6.30 18.69 6.71
N PHE A 31 5.45 18.46 5.72
CA PHE A 31 5.77 18.75 4.31
C PHE A 31 4.77 19.70 3.62
N GLY A 32 3.56 19.85 4.17
CA GLY A 32 2.49 20.67 3.57
C GLY A 32 2.44 22.14 4.04
N GLY A 33 3.32 22.54 4.96
CA GLY A 33 3.33 23.90 5.52
C GLY A 33 2.12 24.22 6.40
N MET A 34 1.44 23.20 6.93
CA MET A 34 0.30 23.38 7.86
C MET A 34 0.70 24.14 9.13
N HIS A 35 1.98 24.11 9.53
CA HIS A 35 2.47 24.93 10.64
C HIS A 35 2.34 26.43 10.38
N GLU A 36 2.45 26.87 9.13
CA GLU A 36 2.35 28.29 8.75
C GLU A 36 0.94 28.69 8.32
N ARG A 37 0.24 27.81 7.60
CA ARG A 37 -1.07 28.12 6.97
C ARG A 37 -2.28 27.60 7.74
N GLY A 38 -2.07 26.78 8.78
CA GLY A 38 -3.15 26.10 9.48
C GLY A 38 -3.72 24.91 8.71
N PHE A 39 -4.79 24.32 9.25
CA PHE A 39 -5.42 23.12 8.68
C PHE A 39 -6.21 23.49 7.41
N PRO A 40 -5.96 22.83 6.26
CA PRO A 40 -6.60 23.20 5.01
C PRO A 40 -8.10 22.89 5.05
N GLY A 41 -8.91 23.84 4.56
CA GLY A 41 -10.34 23.64 4.41
C GLY A 41 -10.69 22.64 3.28
N PRO A 42 -11.92 22.11 3.24
CA PRO A 42 -12.34 21.16 2.19
C PRO A 42 -12.17 21.71 0.77
N THR A 43 -12.43 23.02 0.59
CA THR A 43 -12.28 23.71 -0.71
C THR A 43 -10.82 23.83 -1.12
N GLU A 44 -9.93 24.22 -0.20
CA GLU A 44 -8.49 24.32 -0.46
C GLU A 44 -7.88 22.98 -0.82
N PHE A 45 -8.31 21.91 -0.15
CA PHE A 45 -7.88 20.56 -0.48
C PHE A 45 -8.29 20.16 -1.91
N LEU A 46 -9.54 20.43 -2.31
CA LEU A 46 -10.01 20.14 -3.67
C LEU A 46 -9.23 20.94 -4.71
N HIS A 47 -8.97 22.23 -4.45
CA HIS A 47 -8.15 23.05 -5.33
C HIS A 47 -6.71 22.56 -5.42
N ALA A 48 -6.10 22.10 -4.32
CA ALA A 48 -4.77 21.52 -4.32
C ALA A 48 -4.70 20.22 -5.13
N VAL A 49 -5.69 19.33 -4.99
CA VAL A 49 -5.77 18.07 -5.74
C VAL A 49 -5.95 18.32 -7.24
N GLN A 50 -6.80 19.29 -7.61
CA GLN A 50 -7.01 19.69 -9.00
C GLN A 50 -5.76 20.36 -9.58
N GLY A 51 -5.16 21.31 -8.86
CA GLY A 51 -3.96 22.03 -9.29
C GLY A 51 -2.73 21.13 -9.43
N ALA A 52 -2.60 20.11 -8.60
CA ALA A 52 -1.53 19.11 -8.70
C ALA A 52 -1.77 18.07 -9.81
N GLY A 53 -2.94 18.05 -10.45
CA GLY A 53 -3.25 17.09 -11.52
C GLY A 53 -3.33 15.63 -11.06
N ILE A 54 -3.51 15.38 -9.76
CA ILE A 54 -3.48 14.02 -9.18
C ILE A 54 -4.80 13.27 -9.43
N TRP A 55 -5.89 14.01 -9.65
CA TRP A 55 -7.25 13.47 -9.78
C TRP A 55 -7.41 12.33 -10.81
N PRO A 56 -6.88 12.41 -12.04
CA PRO A 56 -6.99 11.32 -13.02
C PRO A 56 -6.27 10.05 -12.55
N ALA A 57 -5.09 10.18 -11.95
CA ALA A 57 -4.33 9.05 -11.41
C ALA A 57 -5.05 8.41 -10.22
N ALA A 58 -5.64 9.23 -9.33
CA ALA A 58 -6.44 8.75 -8.21
C ALA A 58 -7.68 7.97 -8.71
N LEU A 59 -8.37 8.49 -9.72
CA LEU A 59 -9.51 7.80 -10.34
C LEU A 59 -9.10 6.49 -11.01
N ALA A 60 -8.02 6.48 -11.77
CA ALA A 60 -7.51 5.27 -12.43
C ALA A 60 -7.12 4.20 -11.40
N LEU A 61 -6.48 4.60 -10.29
CA LEU A 61 -6.13 3.72 -9.19
C LEU A 61 -7.39 3.14 -8.52
N ALA A 62 -8.37 4.00 -8.24
CA ALA A 62 -9.65 3.59 -7.66
C ALA A 62 -10.41 2.63 -8.57
N ALA A 63 -10.46 2.90 -9.87
CA ALA A 63 -11.07 2.03 -10.85
C ALA A 63 -10.36 0.67 -10.93
N SER A 64 -9.03 0.66 -11.00
CA SER A 64 -8.23 -0.58 -11.02
C SER A 64 -8.49 -1.45 -9.79
N HIS A 65 -8.50 -0.85 -8.59
CA HIS A 65 -8.77 -1.58 -7.35
C HIS A 65 -10.24 -2.02 -7.25
N GLY A 66 -11.18 -1.17 -7.71
CA GLY A 66 -12.60 -1.47 -7.73
C GLY A 66 -12.94 -2.65 -8.63
N VAL A 67 -12.35 -2.71 -9.84
CA VAL A 67 -12.49 -3.85 -10.76
C VAL A 67 -11.92 -5.11 -10.12
N SER A 68 -10.71 -5.08 -9.55
CA SER A 68 -10.15 -6.24 -8.86
C SER A 68 -11.02 -6.69 -7.68
N PHE A 69 -11.59 -5.75 -6.92
CA PHE A 69 -12.50 -6.07 -5.81
C PHE A 69 -13.79 -6.73 -6.31
N ALA A 70 -14.40 -6.21 -7.38
CA ALA A 70 -15.63 -6.78 -7.92
C ALA A 70 -15.42 -8.18 -8.53
N PHE A 71 -14.39 -8.34 -9.36
CA PHE A 71 -14.20 -9.59 -10.10
C PHE A 71 -13.47 -10.67 -9.28
N ASN A 72 -12.36 -10.32 -8.60
CA ASN A 72 -11.55 -11.31 -7.88
C ASN A 72 -12.10 -11.57 -6.48
N TYR A 73 -12.43 -10.51 -5.73
CA TYR A 73 -12.83 -10.68 -4.34
C TYR A 73 -14.30 -11.14 -4.17
N ILE A 74 -15.23 -10.53 -4.92
CA ILE A 74 -16.66 -10.89 -4.89
C ILE A 74 -16.94 -12.04 -5.85
N GLY A 75 -16.55 -11.93 -7.13
CA GLY A 75 -16.85 -12.89 -8.18
C GLY A 75 -16.20 -14.27 -7.98
N ALA A 76 -14.90 -14.32 -7.67
CA ALA A 76 -14.18 -15.58 -7.45
C ALA A 76 -14.36 -16.16 -6.03
N GLY A 77 -15.08 -15.49 -5.14
CA GLY A 77 -15.44 -16.01 -3.83
C GLY A 77 -14.31 -16.02 -2.79
N GLU A 78 -13.21 -15.28 -3.01
CA GLU A 78 -12.09 -15.18 -2.06
C GLU A 78 -12.52 -14.72 -0.67
N TYR A 79 -13.63 -13.98 -0.56
CA TYR A 79 -14.23 -13.60 0.72
C TYR A 79 -14.60 -14.80 1.62
N ARG A 80 -14.79 -16.00 1.04
CA ARG A 80 -15.16 -17.22 1.77
C ARG A 80 -13.96 -17.92 2.42
N THR A 81 -12.77 -17.76 1.85
CA THR A 81 -11.51 -18.35 2.34
C THR A 81 -10.63 -17.32 3.06
N ALA A 82 -10.97 -16.04 2.95
CA ALA A 82 -10.35 -14.91 3.64
C ALA A 82 -10.45 -15.03 5.17
N GLU A 83 -9.30 -15.27 5.83
CA GLU A 83 -9.22 -15.28 7.29
C GLU A 83 -9.20 -13.85 7.85
N LEU A 84 -10.22 -13.50 8.64
CA LEU A 84 -10.44 -12.13 9.15
C LEU A 84 -9.21 -11.56 9.88
N ALA A 85 -8.53 -12.38 10.70
CA ALA A 85 -7.34 -11.97 11.44
C ALA A 85 -6.17 -11.60 10.50
N LYS A 86 -6.01 -12.33 9.39
CA LYS A 86 -5.00 -12.05 8.37
C LYS A 86 -5.31 -10.79 7.57
N LEU A 87 -6.59 -10.51 7.29
CA LEU A 87 -6.99 -9.27 6.62
C LEU A 87 -6.75 -8.04 7.49
N MET A 88 -7.03 -8.15 8.79
CA MET A 88 -6.83 -7.04 9.71
C MET A 88 -5.37 -6.70 9.92
N THR A 89 -4.47 -7.69 9.96
CA THR A 89 -3.05 -7.46 10.24
C THR A 89 -2.25 -6.97 9.02
N ARG A 90 -2.65 -7.35 7.80
CA ARG A 90 -1.98 -6.97 6.54
C ARG A 90 -1.60 -5.49 6.41
N PRO A 91 -2.49 -4.52 6.70
CA PRO A 91 -2.17 -3.11 6.50
C PRO A 91 -1.29 -2.50 7.61
N TYR A 92 -1.16 -3.11 8.79
CA TYR A 92 -0.32 -2.57 9.88
C TYR A 92 1.15 -2.46 9.49
N GLY A 93 1.69 -3.46 8.79
CA GLY A 93 3.08 -3.43 8.30
C GLY A 93 3.33 -2.24 7.35
N ARG A 94 2.38 -1.97 6.45
CA ARG A 94 2.45 -0.83 5.53
C ARG A 94 2.45 0.50 6.29
N VAL A 95 1.54 0.63 7.25
CA VAL A 95 1.38 1.86 8.04
C VAL A 95 2.62 2.16 8.89
N MET A 96 3.25 1.15 9.49
CA MET A 96 4.48 1.35 10.26
C MET A 96 5.63 1.85 9.39
N VAL A 97 5.82 1.25 8.21
CA VAL A 97 6.83 1.70 7.25
C VAL A 97 6.57 3.15 6.82
N LEU A 98 5.32 3.50 6.51
CA LEU A 98 4.95 4.87 6.14
C LEU A 98 5.29 5.88 7.27
N HIS A 99 5.03 5.55 8.53
CA HIS A 99 5.36 6.46 9.65
C HIS A 99 6.87 6.61 9.84
N VAL A 100 7.63 5.51 9.80
CA VAL A 100 9.09 5.56 9.92
C VAL A 100 9.69 6.42 8.79
N VAL A 101 9.19 6.27 7.57
CA VAL A 101 9.63 7.05 6.41
C VAL A 101 9.28 8.54 6.57
N ILE A 102 8.07 8.87 7.05
CA ILE A 102 7.67 10.27 7.25
C ILE A 102 8.46 10.94 8.37
N LEU A 103 8.60 10.27 9.51
CA LEU A 103 9.33 10.84 10.65
C LEU A 103 10.82 10.98 10.31
N GLY A 104 11.43 9.94 9.73
CA GLY A 104 12.83 9.99 9.29
C GLY A 104 13.06 11.01 8.17
N GLY A 105 12.18 11.01 7.16
CA GLY A 105 12.23 11.96 6.05
C GLY A 105 11.99 13.40 6.49
N GLY A 106 11.07 13.64 7.42
CA GLY A 106 10.78 14.97 7.96
C GLY A 106 11.95 15.53 8.75
N VAL A 107 12.61 14.71 9.59
CA VAL A 107 13.85 15.10 10.28
C VAL A 107 14.94 15.42 9.26
N LEU A 108 15.09 14.59 8.23
CA LEU A 108 16.10 14.77 7.20
C LEU A 108 15.89 16.06 6.37
N VAL A 109 14.65 16.36 5.98
CA VAL A 109 14.30 17.62 5.29
C VAL A 109 14.60 18.82 6.16
N GLN A 110 14.20 18.78 7.43
CA GLN A 110 14.46 19.88 8.37
C GLN A 110 15.97 20.10 8.58
N ALA A 111 16.77 19.03 8.64
CA ALA A 111 18.22 19.13 8.78
C ALA A 111 18.91 19.66 7.50
N LEU A 112 18.43 19.27 6.32
CA LEU A 112 19.01 19.67 5.02
C LEU A 112 18.46 21.00 4.48
N GLY A 113 17.39 21.52 5.07
CA GLY A 113 16.73 22.77 4.66
C GLY A 113 16.06 22.74 3.28
N SER A 114 16.04 21.58 2.60
CA SER A 114 15.47 21.44 1.26
C SER A 114 14.76 20.09 1.08
N PRO A 115 13.47 20.09 0.68
CA PRO A 115 12.70 18.86 0.40
C PRO A 115 13.28 18.00 -0.73
N VAL A 116 14.01 18.61 -1.68
CA VAL A 116 14.50 17.95 -2.89
C VAL A 116 15.53 16.85 -2.54
N PHE A 117 16.41 17.10 -1.58
CA PHE A 117 17.42 16.11 -1.20
C PHE A 117 16.82 14.90 -0.48
N ALA A 118 15.80 15.11 0.35
CA ALA A 118 15.10 13.99 0.98
C ALA A 118 14.31 13.17 -0.04
N LEU A 119 13.65 13.82 -1.01
CA LEU A 119 12.98 13.13 -2.12
C LEU A 119 13.99 12.31 -2.93
N ALA A 120 15.15 12.88 -3.29
CA ALA A 120 16.19 12.17 -4.01
C ALA A 120 16.70 10.95 -3.23
N LEU A 121 16.95 11.09 -1.93
CA LEU A 121 17.37 9.97 -1.07
C LEU A 121 16.29 8.89 -0.99
N LEU A 122 15.02 9.26 -0.81
CA LEU A 122 13.91 8.32 -0.78
C LEU A 122 13.76 7.56 -2.09
N VAL A 123 13.94 8.22 -3.24
CA VAL A 123 13.95 7.57 -4.55
C VAL A 123 15.07 6.54 -4.61
N VAL A 124 16.31 6.92 -4.29
CA VAL A 124 17.46 6.00 -4.32
C VAL A 124 17.26 4.80 -3.38
N LEU A 125 16.83 5.06 -2.14
CA LEU A 125 16.57 4.02 -1.15
C LEU A 125 15.46 3.07 -1.60
N LYS A 126 14.34 3.62 -2.11
CA LYS A 126 13.21 2.83 -2.59
C LYS A 126 13.60 1.98 -3.79
N THR A 127 14.29 2.56 -4.77
CA THR A 127 14.80 1.82 -5.92
C THR A 127 15.74 0.69 -5.49
N GLY A 128 16.66 0.96 -4.56
CA GLY A 128 17.53 -0.08 -4.01
C GLY A 128 16.76 -1.23 -3.35
N LEU A 129 15.76 -0.91 -2.52
CA LEU A 129 14.90 -1.91 -1.89
C LEU A 129 14.09 -2.72 -2.91
N ASP A 130 13.59 -2.08 -3.96
CA ASP A 130 12.85 -2.74 -5.04
C ASP A 130 13.74 -3.69 -5.84
N LEU A 131 14.96 -3.28 -6.14
CA LEU A 131 15.95 -4.12 -6.82
C LEU A 131 16.32 -5.35 -5.97
N VAL A 132 16.50 -5.16 -4.66
CA VAL A 132 16.79 -6.27 -3.72
C VAL A 132 15.59 -7.22 -3.62
N ALA A 133 14.37 -6.69 -3.54
CA ALA A 133 13.15 -7.51 -3.51
C ALA A 133 13.02 -8.34 -4.79
N HIS A 134 13.18 -7.71 -5.96
CA HIS A 134 13.17 -8.40 -7.24
C HIS A 134 14.26 -9.47 -7.37
N ALA A 135 15.50 -9.18 -6.95
CA ALA A 135 16.58 -10.16 -6.99
C ALA A 135 16.31 -11.38 -6.09
N ARG A 136 15.68 -11.17 -4.93
CA ARG A 136 15.30 -12.27 -4.01
C ARG A 136 14.18 -13.13 -4.56
N GLU A 137 13.20 -12.54 -5.23
CA GLU A 137 12.11 -13.27 -5.90
C GLU A 137 12.66 -14.17 -7.04
N HIS A 138 13.59 -13.67 -7.84
CA HIS A 138 14.24 -14.45 -8.90
C HIS A 138 15.16 -15.56 -8.36
N ALA A 139 15.86 -15.33 -7.25
CA ALA A 139 16.66 -16.36 -6.60
C ALA A 139 15.80 -17.49 -6.01
N ALA A 140 14.63 -17.16 -5.44
CA ALA A 140 13.69 -18.15 -4.90
C ALA A 140 13.01 -18.97 -6.01
N ALA A 141 12.64 -18.35 -7.14
CA ALA A 141 12.07 -19.05 -8.28
C ALA A 141 13.05 -20.02 -8.96
N SER A 142 14.36 -19.72 -8.90
CA SER A 142 15.42 -20.55 -9.48
C SER A 142 15.81 -21.75 -8.59
N ALA A 143 15.47 -21.71 -7.30
CA ALA A 143 15.86 -22.73 -6.32
C ALA A 143 14.80 -23.83 -6.08
N GLY A 144 13.61 -23.73 -6.68
CA GLY A 144 12.48 -24.64 -6.43
C GLY A 144 11.74 -25.06 -7.69
N GLY A 145 12.22 -26.12 -8.34
CA GLY A 145 11.43 -26.82 -9.36
C GLY A 145 11.87 -28.27 -9.53
N PRO A 146 11.15 -29.26 -8.99
CA PRO A 146 11.16 -30.59 -9.57
C PRO A 146 10.44 -30.49 -10.91
N THR A 147 11.19 -30.66 -12.01
CA THR A 147 10.63 -30.90 -13.35
C THR A 147 9.57 -32.00 -13.24
N PRO A 148 8.29 -31.75 -13.57
CA PRO A 148 7.30 -32.81 -13.66
C PRO A 148 7.69 -33.70 -14.85
N SER A 149 8.28 -34.85 -14.56
CA SER A 149 8.44 -35.93 -15.52
C SER A 149 7.06 -36.51 -15.80
N TYR A 150 6.37 -35.94 -16.81
CA TYR A 150 5.16 -36.55 -17.35
C TYR A 150 5.54 -37.91 -17.98
N PRO A 151 4.82 -39.00 -17.66
CA PRO A 151 4.96 -40.25 -18.39
C PRO A 151 4.52 -39.98 -19.83
N ARG A 152 5.41 -40.24 -20.78
CA ARG A 152 5.08 -40.21 -22.21
C ARG A 152 4.14 -41.38 -22.47
N THR A 153 2.82 -41.15 -22.44
CA THR A 153 1.83 -42.07 -22.99
C THR A 153 1.92 -42.03 -24.51
N THR A 154 2.83 -42.80 -25.07
CA THR A 154 2.63 -43.36 -26.41
C THR A 154 1.86 -44.66 -26.23
N ASP A 155 0.55 -44.55 -26.34
CA ASP A 155 -0.39 -45.64 -26.64
C ASP A 155 -0.33 -45.94 -28.17
N PRO A 156 -1.08 -46.91 -28.74
CA PRO A 156 -1.25 -48.35 -28.45
C PRO A 156 -0.78 -49.21 -29.65
N ALA A 157 -1.07 -50.52 -29.58
CA ALA A 157 -1.26 -51.49 -30.67
C ALA A 157 -0.11 -52.47 -30.99
N GLY A 158 -0.31 -53.70 -30.50
CA GLY A 158 0.22 -54.96 -31.00
C GLY A 158 -0.71 -56.07 -30.58
#